data_AF-A0A7S1YT48-F1
#
_entry.id   AF-A0A7S1YT48-F1
#
_cell.length_a   1.000
_cell.length_b   1.000
_cell.length_c   1.000
_cell.angle_alpha   90.00
_cell.angle_beta   90.00
_cell.angle_gamma   90.00
#
_symmetry.space_group_name_H-M   'P 1'
#
loop_
_entity.id
_entity.type
_entity.pdbx_description
1 polymer ?
#
loop_
_entity_poly.entity_id
_entity_poly.type
_entity_poly.pdbx_seq_one_letter_code
_entity_poly.pdbx_strand_id
1 'polypeptide(L)'
;YHSGKKGFKGDRKETYKWFKKANAAGCVKSMAMEGLCLLHGYGVEKDEATGMFHLVNAECQGSDFAAYAIGLYFSKERHCSYKKMLACKILEKALSGNYTHKQLVASDKEKAKALIDKLQSSD
;
A
#
# COMPACT_ATOMS: atom_id res chain seq x y z
N TYR A 1 -3.20 -18.57 -32.76
CA TYR A 1 -2.88 -19.29 -31.50
C TYR A 1 -1.41 -19.66 -31.52
N HIS A 2 -0.53 -18.88 -30.88
CA HIS A 2 0.90 -19.19 -30.78
C HIS A 2 1.28 -19.38 -29.32
N SER A 3 1.85 -20.55 -29.07
CA SER A 3 2.33 -21.11 -27.83
C SER A 3 3.42 -20.26 -27.17
N GLY A 4 3.58 -20.39 -25.86
CA GLY A 4 4.87 -20.06 -25.24
C GLY A 4 4.82 -19.79 -23.75
N LYS A 5 5.03 -20.83 -22.95
CA LYS A 5 5.35 -20.76 -21.51
C LYS A 5 6.55 -19.82 -21.24
N LYS A 6 6.31 -18.51 -21.13
CA LYS A 6 7.25 -17.50 -20.57
C LYS A 6 6.52 -16.37 -19.81
N GLY A 7 5.21 -16.50 -19.60
CA GLY A 7 4.33 -15.40 -19.17
C GLY A 7 3.97 -15.36 -17.68
N PHE A 8 4.94 -15.40 -16.77
CA PHE A 8 4.61 -15.20 -15.34
C PHE A 8 5.56 -14.27 -14.59
N LYS A 9 6.83 -14.16 -14.98
CA LYS A 9 7.72 -13.11 -14.42
C LYS A 9 7.70 -11.83 -15.25
N GLY A 10 7.54 -11.93 -16.58
CA GLY A 10 7.37 -10.78 -17.48
C GLY A 10 6.05 -10.06 -17.23
N ASP A 11 4.94 -10.79 -17.24
CA ASP A 11 3.62 -10.20 -17.03
C ASP A 11 3.48 -9.50 -15.69
N ARG A 12 4.03 -10.04 -14.59
CA ARG A 12 3.96 -9.36 -13.28
C ARG A 12 4.64 -7.99 -13.28
N LYS A 13 5.78 -7.84 -13.97
CA LYS A 13 6.47 -6.55 -14.13
C LYS A 13 5.64 -5.59 -14.99
N GLU A 14 5.02 -6.09 -16.04
CA GLU A 14 4.10 -5.34 -16.90
C GLU A 14 2.87 -4.86 -16.10
N THR A 15 2.25 -5.76 -15.31
CA THR A 15 1.10 -5.47 -14.46
C THR A 15 1.42 -4.41 -13.42
N TYR A 16 2.59 -4.46 -12.79
CA TYR A 16 3.04 -3.42 -11.87
C TYR A 16 3.14 -2.06 -12.58
N LYS A 17 3.70 -2.01 -13.79
CA LYS A 17 3.75 -0.78 -14.60
C LYS A 17 2.36 -0.24 -14.93
N TRP A 18 1.41 -1.12 -15.24
CA TRP A 18 0.02 -0.72 -15.49
C TRP A 18 -0.66 -0.16 -14.24
N PHE A 19 -0.47 -0.78 -13.07
CA PHE A 19 -0.97 -0.24 -11.81
C PHE A 19 -0.31 1.09 -11.45
N LYS A 20 0.99 1.24 -11.67
CA LYS A 20 1.70 2.52 -11.47
C LYS A 20 1.17 3.62 -12.38
N LYS A 21 0.90 3.31 -13.66
CA LYS A 21 0.26 4.26 -14.59
C LYS A 21 -1.16 4.65 -14.14
N ALA A 22 -1.95 3.68 -13.71
CA ALA A 22 -3.31 3.94 -13.24
C ALA A 22 -3.34 4.67 -11.88
N ASN A 23 -2.36 4.43 -11.01
CA ASN A 23 -2.15 5.21 -9.80
C ASN A 23 -1.78 6.67 -10.14
N ALA A 24 -0.93 6.89 -11.15
CA ALA A 24 -0.64 8.24 -11.65
C ALA A 24 -1.89 8.96 -12.17
N ALA A 25 -2.87 8.21 -12.69
CA ALA A 25 -4.18 8.71 -13.10
C ALA A 25 -5.15 8.96 -11.92
N GLY A 26 -4.73 8.77 -10.67
CA GLY A 26 -5.54 9.02 -9.48
C GLY A 26 -6.50 7.88 -9.10
N CYS A 27 -6.34 6.69 -9.69
CA CYS A 27 -7.18 5.56 -9.34
C CYS A 27 -6.77 4.96 -7.98
N VAL A 28 -7.57 5.23 -6.95
CA VAL A 28 -7.33 4.75 -5.58
C VAL A 28 -7.22 3.22 -5.51
N LYS A 29 -8.00 2.50 -6.31
CA LYS A 29 -7.95 1.04 -6.41
C LYS A 29 -6.61 0.55 -6.98
N SER A 30 -6.04 1.27 -7.95
CA SER A 30 -4.74 0.96 -8.52
C SER A 30 -3.59 1.30 -7.57
N MET A 31 -3.74 2.35 -6.75
CA MET A 31 -2.81 2.66 -5.66
C MET A 31 -2.73 1.49 -4.65
N ALA A 32 -3.88 0.93 -4.27
CA ALA A 32 -3.93 -0.21 -3.37
C ALA A 32 -3.31 -1.49 -3.98
N MET A 33 -3.55 -1.73 -5.27
CA MET A 33 -2.93 -2.83 -6.02
C MET A 33 -1.41 -2.69 -6.10
N GLU A 34 -0.90 -1.49 -6.37
CA GLU A 34 0.54 -1.21 -6.38
C GLU A 34 1.17 -1.47 -5.00
N GLY A 35 0.47 -1.05 -3.93
CA GLY A 35 0.89 -1.31 -2.56
C GLY A 35 1.00 -2.80 -2.25
N LEU A 36 -0.01 -3.60 -2.62
CA LEU A 36 0.04 -5.06 -2.51
C LEU A 36 1.17 -5.69 -3.32
N CYS A 37 1.45 -5.17 -4.52
CA CYS A 37 2.56 -5.65 -5.33
C CYS A 37 3.90 -5.44 -4.63
N LEU A 38 4.09 -4.28 -3.99
CA LEU A 38 5.29 -3.98 -3.19
C LEU A 38 5.36 -4.84 -1.92
N LEU A 39 4.24 -5.02 -1.20
CA LEU A 39 4.19 -5.88 0.00
C LEU A 39 4.57 -7.34 -0.29
N HIS A 40 4.15 -7.87 -1.44
CA HIS A 40 4.36 -9.27 -1.80
C HIS A 40 5.52 -9.49 -2.80
N GLY A 41 6.13 -8.43 -3.32
CA GLY A 41 7.16 -8.52 -4.36
C GLY A 41 6.62 -9.02 -5.72
N TYR A 42 5.38 -8.69 -6.07
CA TYR A 42 4.78 -9.08 -7.36
C TYR A 42 5.28 -8.18 -8.49
N GLY A 43 6.31 -8.63 -9.20
CA GLY A 43 6.83 -7.90 -10.37
C GLY A 43 7.65 -6.65 -10.01
N VAL A 44 7.89 -6.42 -8.72
CA VAL A 44 8.75 -5.38 -8.17
C VAL A 44 9.50 -5.98 -6.98
N GLU A 45 10.60 -5.35 -6.56
CA GLU A 45 11.27 -5.73 -5.33
C GLU A 45 10.33 -5.56 -4.13
N LYS A 46 10.41 -6.48 -3.18
CA LYS A 46 9.54 -6.46 -2.01
C LYS A 46 9.91 -5.27 -1.14
N ASP A 47 8.99 -4.33 -0.98
CA ASP A 47 9.13 -3.17 -0.12
C ASP A 47 7.89 -3.05 0.76
N GLU A 48 7.99 -3.60 1.96
CA GLU A 48 6.87 -3.59 2.90
C GLU A 48 6.52 -2.18 3.35
N ALA A 49 7.51 -1.28 3.44
CA ALA A 49 7.28 0.07 3.92
C ALA A 49 6.51 0.90 2.90
N THR A 50 6.98 0.91 1.66
CA THR A 50 6.32 1.64 0.56
C THR A 50 5.00 0.98 0.18
N GLY A 51 4.92 -0.35 0.21
CA GLY A 51 3.69 -1.08 -0.08
C GLY A 51 2.58 -0.78 0.93
N MET A 52 2.93 -0.75 2.22
CA MET A 52 1.98 -0.40 3.27
C MET A 52 1.58 1.07 3.19
N PHE A 53 2.51 1.96 2.88
CA PHE A 53 2.22 3.37 2.66
C PHE A 53 1.17 3.59 1.55
N HIS A 54 1.31 2.91 0.40
CA HIS A 54 0.34 3.01 -0.70
C HIS A 54 -1.03 2.48 -0.32
N LEU A 55 -1.10 1.37 0.41
CA LEU A 55 -2.36 0.82 0.90
C LEU A 55 -3.04 1.77 1.88
N VAL A 56 -2.29 2.29 2.86
CA VAL A 56 -2.87 3.23 3.82
C VAL A 56 -3.34 4.50 3.14
N ASN A 57 -2.56 5.05 2.22
CA ASN A 57 -2.95 6.25 1.50
C ASN A 57 -4.19 6.01 0.61
N ALA A 58 -4.34 4.79 0.08
CA ALA A 58 -5.55 4.39 -0.64
C ALA A 58 -6.75 4.26 0.30
N GLU A 59 -6.56 3.74 1.52
CA GLU A 59 -7.61 3.67 2.55
C GLU A 59 -8.04 5.07 3.00
N CYS A 60 -7.10 5.99 3.22
CA CYS A 60 -7.38 7.40 3.49
C CYS A 60 -8.20 8.04 2.36
N GLN A 61 -7.99 7.65 1.11
CA GLN A 61 -8.81 8.12 -0.01
C GLN A 61 -10.17 7.42 -0.12
N GLY A 62 -10.55 6.56 0.84
CA GLY A 62 -11.85 5.90 0.90
C GLY A 62 -11.89 4.54 0.20
N SER A 63 -10.74 3.87 0.02
CA SER A 63 -10.71 2.54 -0.61
C SER A 63 -10.96 1.43 0.41
N ASP A 64 -12.18 0.88 0.39
CA ASP A 64 -12.53 -0.32 1.16
C ASP A 64 -11.62 -1.51 0.83
N PHE A 65 -11.18 -1.60 -0.43
CA PHE A 65 -10.25 -2.64 -0.85
C PHE A 65 -8.90 -2.50 -0.16
N ALA A 66 -8.43 -1.27 0.06
CA ALA A 66 -7.18 -1.03 0.76
C ALA A 66 -7.30 -1.36 2.26
N ALA A 67 -8.41 -0.97 2.89
CA ALA A 67 -8.72 -1.36 4.27
C ALA A 67 -8.73 -2.89 4.43
N TYR A 68 -9.39 -3.61 3.51
CA TYR A 68 -9.40 -5.07 3.48
C TYR A 68 -8.00 -5.67 3.31
N ALA A 69 -7.19 -5.12 2.40
CA ALA A 69 -5.82 -5.59 2.16
C ALA A 69 -4.91 -5.37 3.39
N ILE A 70 -5.04 -4.23 4.07
CA ILE A 70 -4.35 -3.93 5.33
C ILE A 70 -4.76 -4.94 6.41
N GLY A 71 -6.07 -5.17 6.56
CA GLY A 71 -6.62 -6.14 7.51
C GLY A 71 -6.12 -7.56 7.23
N LEU A 72 -6.10 -7.97 5.96
CA LEU A 72 -5.58 -9.27 5.54
C LEU A 72 -4.07 -9.39 5.78
N TYR A 73 -3.31 -8.32 5.56
CA TYR A 73 -1.87 -8.28 5.80
C TYR A 73 -1.54 -8.44 7.29
N PHE A 74 -2.32 -7.83 8.18
CA PHE A 74 -2.15 -7.98 9.63
C PHE A 74 -2.73 -9.28 10.18
N SER A 75 -3.86 -9.75 9.64
CA SER A 75 -4.53 -10.97 10.09
C SER A 75 -3.74 -12.24 9.77
N LYS A 76 -2.94 -12.23 8.69
CA LYS A 76 -2.16 -13.40 8.27
C LYS A 76 -1.00 -13.78 9.20
N GLU A 77 -0.56 -12.92 10.11
CA GLU A 77 0.61 -13.21 10.94
C GLU A 77 0.36 -13.01 12.44
N ARG A 78 0.85 -13.97 13.23
CA ARG A 78 0.86 -13.97 14.71
C ARG A 78 1.53 -12.73 15.34
N HIS A 79 2.23 -11.91 14.55
CA HIS A 79 2.92 -10.69 14.98
C HIS A 79 2.17 -9.42 14.58
N CYS A 80 0.86 -9.39 14.83
CA CYS A 80 -0.01 -8.25 14.55
C CYS A 80 0.48 -6.94 15.20
N SER A 81 1.07 -7.01 16.41
CA SER A 81 1.56 -5.83 17.14
C SER A 81 2.73 -5.14 16.44
N TYR A 82 3.75 -5.89 15.99
CA TYR A 82 4.93 -5.32 15.31
C TYR A 82 4.57 -4.67 13.97
N LYS A 83 3.71 -5.33 13.18
CA LYS A 83 3.31 -4.79 11.87
C LYS A 83 2.38 -3.59 12.01
N LYS A 84 1.43 -3.59 12.97
CA LYS A 84 0.62 -2.41 13.30
C LYS A 84 1.53 -1.22 13.66
N MET A 85 2.53 -1.46 14.53
CA MET A 85 3.51 -0.44 14.91
C MET A 85 4.34 0.05 13.71
N LEU A 86 4.75 -0.85 12.80
CA LEU A 86 5.44 -0.46 11.57
C LEU A 86 4.58 0.44 10.68
N ALA A 87 3.30 0.11 10.51
CA ALA A 87 2.36 0.95 9.75
C ALA A 87 2.17 2.33 10.39
N CYS A 88 2.02 2.41 11.72
CA CYS A 88 1.96 3.69 12.43
C CYS A 88 3.25 4.50 12.20
N LYS A 89 4.41 3.87 12.33
CA LYS A 89 5.72 4.53 12.12
C LYS A 89 5.91 5.03 10.69
N ILE A 90 5.43 4.29 9.69
CA ILE A 90 5.44 4.71 8.29
C ILE A 90 4.52 5.92 8.09
N LEU A 91 3.34 5.92 8.71
CA LEU A 91 2.42 7.05 8.65
C LEU A 91 2.98 8.30 9.33
N GLU A 92 3.60 8.16 10.50
CA GLU A 92 4.30 9.25 11.18
C GLU A 92 5.43 9.83 10.31
N LYS A 93 6.18 8.96 9.61
CA LYS A 93 7.20 9.39 8.65
C LYS A 93 6.61 10.10 7.43
N ALA A 94 5.45 9.65 6.95
CA ALA A 94 4.74 10.34 5.86
C ALA A 94 4.20 11.71 6.30
N LEU A 95 3.70 11.81 7.54
CA LEU A 95 3.22 13.05 8.15
C LEU A 95 4.35 14.07 8.37
N SER A 96 5.53 13.60 8.78
CA SER A 96 6.73 14.44 8.95
C SER A 96 7.36 14.91 7.63
N GLY A 97 6.78 14.53 6.48
CA GLY A 97 7.20 15.04 5.16
C GLY A 97 8.47 14.40 4.61
N ASN A 98 9.00 13.37 5.26
CA ASN A 98 10.28 12.74 4.90
C ASN A 98 10.13 11.62 3.84
N TYR A 99 8.91 11.31 3.40
CA TYR A 99 8.65 10.42 2.26
C TYR A 99 8.27 11.25 1.02
N THR A 100 9.25 11.50 0.16
CA THR A 100 9.08 12.18 -1.12
C THR A 100 8.60 11.21 -2.20
N HIS A 101 7.37 11.39 -2.69
CA HIS A 101 7.03 11.17 -4.11
C HIS A 101 5.76 11.95 -4.56
N LYS A 102 4.87 12.35 -3.66
CA LYS A 102 3.80 13.34 -3.93
C LYS A 102 3.35 13.91 -2.59
N GLN A 103 3.16 15.22 -2.50
CA GLN A 103 2.69 15.89 -1.29
C GLN A 103 1.40 15.19 -0.80
N LEU A 104 1.41 14.61 0.40
CA LEU A 104 0.14 14.28 1.06
C LEU A 104 -0.64 15.57 1.16
N VAL A 105 -1.86 15.57 0.62
CA VAL A 105 -2.78 16.69 0.77
C VAL A 105 -3.08 16.81 2.27
N ALA A 106 -3.38 18.02 2.76
CA ALA A 106 -3.74 18.20 4.17
C ALA A 106 -4.85 17.23 4.63
N SER A 107 -5.81 16.93 3.74
CA SER A 107 -6.86 15.93 3.98
C SER A 107 -6.31 14.51 4.18
N ASP A 108 -5.29 14.11 3.43
CA ASP A 108 -4.67 12.78 3.57
C ASP A 108 -3.91 12.67 4.89
N LYS A 109 -3.32 13.79 5.36
CA LYS A 109 -2.62 13.84 6.66
C LYS A 109 -3.56 13.66 7.83
N GLU A 110 -4.73 14.29 7.81
CA GLU A 110 -5.73 14.13 8.87
C GLU A 110 -6.24 12.69 8.95
N LYS A 111 -6.49 12.07 7.79
CA LYS A 111 -6.94 10.68 7.73
C LYS A 111 -5.84 9.70 8.13
N ALA A 112 -4.59 9.95 7.74
CA ALA A 112 -3.44 9.18 8.19
C ALA A 112 -3.29 9.23 9.72
N LYS A 113 -3.49 10.40 10.33
CA LYS A 113 -3.51 10.55 11.79
C LYS A 113 -4.66 9.76 12.44
N ALA A 114 -5.87 9.88 11.90
CA ALA A 114 -7.03 9.13 12.39
C ALA A 114 -6.83 7.61 12.27
N LEU A 115 -6.11 7.14 11.24
CA LEU A 115 -5.77 5.73 11.10
C LEU A 115 -4.71 5.29 12.10
N ILE A 116 -3.70 6.11 12.40
CA ILE A 116 -2.73 5.82 13.49
C ILE A 116 -3.48 5.62 14.81
N ASP A 117 -4.38 6.54 15.16
CA ASP A 117 -5.21 6.43 16.38
C ASP A 117 -6.01 5.13 16.40
N LYS A 118 -6.70 4.76 15.30
CA LYS A 118 -7.44 3.49 15.19
C LYS A 118 -6.55 2.26 15.34
N LEU A 119 -5.35 2.29 14.75
CA LEU A 119 -4.41 1.17 14.80
C LEU A 119 -3.80 1.02 16.21
N GLN A 120 -3.60 2.13 16.93
CA GLN A 120 -3.14 2.16 18.32
C GLN A 120 -4.23 1.82 19.33
N SER A 121 -5.50 2.15 19.04
CA SER A 121 -6.64 1.91 19.94
C SER A 121 -7.27 0.52 19.82
N SER A 122 -6.92 -0.25 18.79
CA SER A 122 -7.48 -1.59 18.54
C SER A 122 -6.68 -2.70 19.25
N ASP A 123 -6.23 -2.44 20.48
CA ASP A 123 -5.56 -3.40 21.38
C ASP A 123 -6.47 -3.76 22.56
#